data_AF-A0A1F6Q0P4-F1
#
_entry.id   AF-A0A1F6Q0P4-F1
#
_cell.length_a   1.000
_cell.length_b   1.000
_cell.length_c   1.000
_cell.angle_alpha   90.00
_cell.angle_beta   90.00
_cell.angle_gamma   90.00
#
_symmetry.space_group_name_H-M   'P 1'
#
loop_
_entity.id
_entity.type
_entity.pdbx_description
1 polymer ?
#
loop_
_entity_poly.entity_id
_entity_poly.type
_entity_poly.pdbx_seq_one_letter_code
_entity_poly.pdbx_strand_id
1 'polypeptide(L)'
;MSIPSTATAFAGTTASLSNVEFEIKTIQDQIFALTQEAQQAVGDQELLQKYHEQGTALEQQLKQLEMEYGALKTRLEGEEKMRKESVERGFKLNI
;
A
#
# COMPACT_ATOMS: atom_id res chain seq x y z
N MET A 1 2.49 -25.26 -18.23
CA MET A 1 2.42 -24.11 -17.29
C MET A 1 2.54 -22.85 -18.12
N SER A 2 1.48 -22.03 -18.17
CA SER A 2 1.49 -20.77 -18.94
C SER A 2 2.13 -19.69 -18.08
N ILE A 3 3.26 -19.15 -18.53
CA ILE A 3 3.92 -18.02 -17.88
C ILE A 3 3.04 -16.79 -18.12
N PRO A 4 2.60 -16.06 -17.08
CA PRO A 4 1.84 -14.83 -17.30
C PRO A 4 2.68 -13.83 -18.11
N SER A 5 2.03 -13.20 -19.09
CA SER A 5 2.62 -12.09 -19.85
C SER A 5 3.07 -10.99 -18.88
N THR A 6 4.19 -10.33 -19.18
CA THR A 6 4.70 -9.18 -18.43
C THR A 6 3.66 -8.07 -18.30
N ALA A 7 2.74 -7.94 -19.27
CA ALA A 7 1.62 -7.00 -19.21
C ALA A 7 0.56 -7.39 -18.16
N THR A 8 0.28 -8.69 -18.00
CA THR A 8 -0.69 -9.19 -17.01
C THR A 8 -0.13 -9.09 -15.59
N ALA A 9 1.17 -9.35 -15.40
CA ALA A 9 1.85 -9.15 -14.13
C ALA A 9 1.84 -7.67 -13.70
N PHE A 10 2.20 -6.76 -14.61
CA PHE A 10 2.21 -5.32 -14.37
C PHE A 10 0.84 -4.76 -13.97
N ALA A 11 -0.22 -5.17 -14.67
CA ALA A 11 -1.59 -4.75 -14.37
C ALA A 11 -2.05 -5.26 -12.98
N GLY A 12 -1.68 -6.50 -12.63
CA GLY A 12 -1.95 -7.07 -11.31
C GLY A 12 -1.24 -6.30 -10.19
N THR A 13 0.05 -6.02 -10.35
CA THR A 13 0.84 -5.26 -9.38
C THR A 13 0.29 -3.84 -9.20
N THR A 14 -0.18 -3.19 -10.29
CA THR A 14 -0.77 -1.85 -10.22
C THR A 14 -2.06 -1.85 -9.41
N ALA A 15 -2.96 -2.82 -9.64
CA ALA A 15 -4.20 -2.94 -8.90
C ALA A 15 -3.97 -3.21 -7.40
N SER A 16 -3.02 -4.09 -7.07
CA SER A 16 -2.61 -4.34 -5.69
C SER A 16 -2.06 -3.06 -5.02
N LEU A 17 -1.24 -2.30 -5.73
CA LEU A 17 -0.68 -1.06 -5.20
C LEU A 17 -1.77 -0.01 -4.90
N SER A 18 -2.74 0.17 -5.80
CA SER A 18 -3.88 1.06 -5.55
C SER A 18 -4.77 0.62 -4.38
N ASN A 19 -4.96 -0.69 -4.18
CA ASN A 19 -5.70 -1.20 -3.02
C ASN A 19 -4.97 -0.87 -1.71
N VAL A 20 -3.66 -1.11 -1.67
CA VAL A 20 -2.85 -0.79 -0.49
C VAL A 20 -2.84 0.72 -0.21
N GLU A 21 -2.77 1.58 -1.23
CA GLU A 21 -2.89 3.04 -1.05
C GLU A 21 -4.24 3.44 -0.44
N PHE A 22 -5.32 2.81 -0.90
CA PHE A 22 -6.66 3.05 -0.35
C PHE A 22 -6.77 2.60 1.11
N GLU A 23 -6.22 1.44 1.46
CA GLU A 23 -6.21 0.93 2.84
C GLU A 23 -5.37 1.81 3.78
N ILE A 24 -4.18 2.24 3.34
CA ILE A 24 -3.34 3.21 4.06
C ILE A 24 -4.14 4.48 4.38
N LYS A 25 -4.83 5.04 3.38
CA LYS A 25 -5.62 6.25 3.57
C LYS A 25 -6.78 6.03 4.52
N THR A 26 -7.45 4.88 4.43
CA THR A 26 -8.54 4.51 5.33
C THR A 26 -8.06 4.44 6.79
N ILE A 27 -6.89 3.86 7.04
CA ILE A 27 -6.31 3.78 8.39
C ILE A 27 -5.88 5.17 8.89
N GLN A 28 -5.31 6.01 8.03
CA GLN A 28 -4.98 7.39 8.38
C GLN A 28 -6.23 8.17 8.81
N ASP A 29 -7.35 8.01 8.09
CA ASP A 29 -8.63 8.62 8.43
C ASP A 29 -9.16 8.08 9.78
N GLN A 30 -9.01 6.78 10.05
CA GLN A 30 -9.36 6.17 11.34
C GLN A 30 -8.51 6.71 12.49
N ILE A 31 -7.20 6.84 12.32
CA ILE A 31 -6.29 7.43 13.33
C ILE A 31 -6.69 8.88 13.61
N PHE A 32 -7.01 9.65 12.55
CA PHE A 32 -7.48 11.02 12.70
C PHE A 32 -8.79 11.09 13.50
N ALA A 33 -9.78 10.26 13.17
CA ALA A 33 -11.03 10.17 13.91
C ALA A 33 -10.81 9.79 15.38
N LEU A 34 -9.99 8.78 15.64
CA LEU A 34 -9.64 8.32 16.99
C LEU A 34 -8.96 9.43 17.80
N THR A 35 -8.11 10.24 17.16
CA THR A 35 -7.45 11.39 17.80
C THR A 35 -8.47 12.44 18.23
N GLN A 36 -9.48 12.69 17.40
CA GLN A 36 -10.58 13.61 17.74
C GLN A 36 -11.44 13.06 18.88
N GLU A 37 -11.74 11.76 18.88
CA GLU A 37 -12.47 11.09 19.96
C GLU A 37 -11.68 11.14 21.29
N ALA A 38 -10.36 10.95 21.25
CA ALA A 38 -9.50 11.07 22.42
C ALA A 38 -9.48 12.48 23.02
N GLN A 39 -9.51 13.52 22.18
CA GLN A 39 -9.64 14.91 22.66
C GLN A 39 -10.98 15.18 23.35
N GLN A 40 -12.05 14.48 22.98
CA GLN A 40 -13.36 14.60 23.61
C GLN A 40 -13.46 13.78 24.90
N ALA A 41 -12.67 12.73 25.04
CA ALA A 41 -12.58 11.89 26.23
C ALA A 41 -11.70 12.47 27.35
N VAL A 42 -11.29 13.74 27.24
CA VAL A 42 -10.46 14.39 28.27
C VAL A 42 -11.19 14.38 29.62
N GLY A 43 -10.63 13.63 30.58
CA GLY A 43 -11.22 13.42 31.91
C GLY A 43 -11.69 11.99 32.16
N ASP A 44 -11.80 11.15 31.12
CA ASP A 44 -12.07 9.72 31.22
C ASP A 44 -10.80 8.92 30.89
N GLN A 45 -10.11 8.50 31.94
CA GLN A 45 -8.83 7.80 31.81
C GLN A 45 -8.97 6.41 31.17
N GLU A 46 -10.08 5.71 31.41
CA GLU A 46 -10.34 4.39 30.84
C GLU A 46 -10.57 4.49 29.33
N LEU A 47 -11.35 5.50 28.92
CA LEU A 47 -11.64 5.76 27.51
C LEU A 47 -10.38 6.23 26.75
N LEU A 48 -9.56 7.08 27.37
CA LEU A 48 -8.27 7.50 26.80
C LEU A 48 -7.31 6.31 26.63
N GLN A 49 -7.25 5.41 27.60
CA GLN A 49 -6.40 4.22 27.50
C GLN A 49 -6.88 3.30 26.37
N LYS A 50 -8.19 3.09 26.24
CA LYS A 50 -8.77 2.31 25.14
C LYS A 50 -8.44 2.91 23.77
N TYR A 51 -8.57 4.24 23.61
CA TYR A 51 -8.19 4.90 22.36
C TYR A 51 -6.68 4.82 22.10
N HIS A 52 -5.84 4.88 23.13
CA HIS A 52 -4.40 4.70 22.96
C HIS A 52 -4.05 3.29 22.44
N GLU A 53 -4.68 2.24 22.98
CA GLU A 53 -4.49 0.85 22.53
C GLU A 53 -4.97 0.67 21.09
N GLN A 54 -6.14 1.21 20.74
CA GLN A 54 -6.67 1.19 19.37
C GLN A 54 -5.76 1.94 18.40
N GLY A 55 -5.26 3.11 18.79
CA GLY A 55 -4.34 3.91 17.98
C GLY A 55 -3.03 3.18 17.72
N THR A 56 -2.49 2.53 18.74
CA THR A 56 -1.27 1.72 18.63
C THR A 56 -1.47 0.56 17.64
N ALA A 57 -2.62 -0.11 17.68
CA ALA A 57 -2.94 -1.18 16.72
C ALA A 57 -3.04 -0.65 15.28
N LEU A 58 -3.72 0.49 15.08
CA LEU A 58 -3.85 1.14 13.77
C LEU A 58 -2.48 1.59 13.22
N GLU A 59 -1.60 2.15 14.07
CA GLU A 59 -0.24 2.52 13.67
C GLU A 59 0.61 1.32 13.25
N GLN A 60 0.45 0.18 13.92
CA GLN A 60 1.14 -1.05 13.53
C GLN A 60 0.64 -1.56 12.17
N GLN A 61 -0.67 -1.53 11.93
CA GLN A 61 -1.25 -1.89 10.63
C GLN A 61 -0.78 -0.93 9.53
N LEU A 62 -0.74 0.38 9.82
CA LEU A 62 -0.25 1.38 8.88
C LEU A 62 1.19 1.09 8.45
N LYS A 63 2.08 0.81 9.40
CA LYS A 63 3.48 0.47 9.09
C LYS A 63 3.63 -0.80 8.25
N GLN A 64 2.77 -1.80 8.47
CA GLN A 64 2.78 -3.02 7.67
C GLN A 64 2.37 -2.72 6.22
N LEU A 65 1.31 -1.96 6.03
CA LEU A 65 0.83 -1.57 4.70
C LEU A 65 1.80 -0.63 3.98
N GLU A 66 2.46 0.29 4.68
CA GLU A 66 3.52 1.14 4.09
C GLU A 66 4.71 0.31 3.59
N MET A 67 5.07 -0.76 4.32
CA MET A 67 6.11 -1.69 3.88
C MET A 67 5.67 -2.50 2.65
N GLU A 68 4.42 -3.00 2.64
CA GLU A 68 3.85 -3.69 1.49
C GLU A 68 3.78 -2.79 0.26
N TYR A 69 3.34 -1.54 0.45
CA TYR A 69 3.32 -0.51 -0.58
C TYR A 69 4.71 -0.30 -1.19
N GLY A 70 5.73 -0.15 -0.34
CA GLY A 70 7.12 -0.01 -0.78
C GLY A 70 7.59 -1.20 -1.62
N ALA A 71 7.29 -2.42 -1.19
CA ALA A 71 7.64 -3.64 -1.92
C ALA A 71 6.91 -3.75 -3.27
N LEU A 72 5.61 -3.46 -3.31
CA LEU A 72 4.81 -3.44 -4.55
C LEU A 72 5.32 -2.39 -5.52
N LYS A 73 5.69 -1.21 -5.03
CA LYS A 73 6.24 -0.12 -5.85
C LYS A 73 7.56 -0.52 -6.49
N THR A 74 8.49 -1.07 -5.71
CA THR A 74 9.77 -1.57 -6.25
C THR A 74 9.56 -2.68 -7.29
N ARG A 75 8.60 -3.58 -7.05
CA ARG A 75 8.24 -4.63 -8.01
C ARG A 75 7.70 -4.03 -9.31
N LEU A 76 6.81 -3.05 -9.22
CA LEU A 76 6.19 -2.40 -10.38
C LEU A 76 7.23 -1.67 -11.25
N GLU A 77 8.19 -0.98 -10.62
CA GLU A 77 9.32 -0.35 -11.32
C GLU A 77 10.18 -1.37 -12.07
N GLY A 78 10.44 -2.53 -11.44
CA GLY A 78 11.17 -3.64 -12.08
C GLY A 78 10.41 -4.25 -13.26
N GLU A 79 9.10 -4.48 -13.11
CA GLU A 79 8.23 -4.98 -14.18
C GLU A 79 8.14 -3.99 -15.35
N GLU A 80 8.06 -2.69 -15.08
CA GLU A 80 8.07 -1.64 -16.11
C GLU A 80 9.39 -1.62 -16.90
N LYS A 81 10.53 -1.73 -16.21
CA LYS A 81 11.85 -1.78 -16.83
C LYS A 81 11.98 -2.98 -17.76
N MET A 82 11.59 -4.17 -17.30
CA MET A 82 11.63 -5.38 -18.14
C MET A 82 10.70 -5.28 -19.35
N ARG A 83 9.54 -4.64 -19.19
CA ARG A 83 8.62 -4.37 -20.30
C ARG A 83 9.27 -3.46 -21.35
N LYS A 84 9.89 -2.35 -20.93
CA LYS A 84 10.58 -1.43 -21.85
C LYS A 84 11.72 -2.13 -22.60
N GLU A 85 12.56 -2.89 -21.92
CA GLU A 85 13.66 -3.64 -22.54
C GLU A 85 13.17 -4.69 -23.54
N SER A 86 12.08 -5.40 -23.22
CA SER A 86 11.48 -6.40 -24.12
C SER A 86 10.95 -5.76 -25.39
N VAL A 87 10.29 -4.60 -25.28
CA VAL A 87 9.81 -3.83 -26.41
C VAL A 87 10.98 -3.35 -27.27
N GLU A 88 12.03 -2.79 -26.66
CA GLU A 88 13.21 -2.29 -27.38
C GLU A 88 13.95 -3.41 -28.14
N ARG A 89 14.11 -4.58 -27.52
CA ARG A 89 14.69 -5.76 -28.21
C ARG A 89 13.83 -6.23 -29.37
N GLY A 90 12.51 -6.26 -29.21
CA GLY A 90 11.57 -6.60 -30.28
C GLY A 90 11.66 -5.63 -31.47
N PHE A 91 11.82 -4.34 -31.20
CA PHE A 91 12.07 -3.35 -32.26
C PHE A 91 13.42 -3.56 -32.96
N LYS A 92 14.51 -3.84 -32.21
CA LYS A 92 15.85 -4.05 -32.78
C LYS A 92 15.99 -5.32 -33.62
N LEU A 93 15.15 -6.33 -33.40
CA LEU A 93 15.17 -7.60 -34.15
C LEU A 93 14.30 -7.58 -35.42
N ASN A 94 13.51 -6.52 -35.63
CA ASN A 94 12.62 -6.34 -36.78
C ASN A 94 13.15 -5.32 -37.81
N ILE A 95 14.46 -5.04 -37.77
CA ILE A 95 15.23 -4.20 -38.70
C ILE A 95 16.41 -5.03 -39.20
#